data_AF-A0A7W3VJH8-F1
#
_entry.id   AF-A0A7W3VJH8-F1
#
_cell.length_a   1.000
_cell.length_b   1.000
_cell.length_c   1.000
_cell.angle_alpha   90.00
_cell.angle_beta   90.00
_cell.angle_gamma   90.00
#
_symmetry.space_group_name_H-M   'P 1'
#
loop_
_entity.id
_entity.type
_entity.pdbx_description
1 polymer ?
#
loop_
_entity_poly.entity_id
_entity_poly.type
_entity_poly.pdbx_seq_one_letter_code
_entity_poly.pdbx_strand_id
1 'polypeptide(L)'
;MKIGADALGVSKKDAIKIVSLVIVTYCLLGVLLDWVFDRDLVAWYYYLVKGVFFGVFFSLVFYFFIKKMTKGILLKLDLPLGEGEVLEAYGVANLFLKGQAIGGKLGITQDYLLFHSHKFNFTKKTVRIAFADVQTIQPCRTLGVIDNGLKVKLADQECRFVVNDRAKWMELLQVKLK
;
A
#
# COMPACT_ATOMS: atom_id res chain seq x y z
N MET A 1 -1.66 -9.96 -17.98
CA MET A 1 -1.65 -10.88 -16.80
C MET A 1 -1.97 -10.12 -15.51
N LYS A 2 -2.69 -10.72 -14.56
CA LYS A 2 -2.96 -10.08 -13.26
C LYS A 2 -1.84 -10.34 -12.26
N ILE A 3 -1.46 -9.34 -11.46
CA ILE A 3 -0.50 -9.41 -10.37
C ILE A 3 -1.20 -9.10 -9.05
N GLY A 4 -1.06 -9.99 -8.07
CA GLY A 4 -1.68 -9.85 -6.76
C GLY A 4 -3.19 -10.04 -6.72
N ALA A 5 -3.73 -9.82 -5.52
CA ALA A 5 -5.15 -9.94 -5.23
C ALA A 5 -5.97 -8.74 -5.72
N ASP A 6 -7.30 -8.87 -5.70
CA ASP A 6 -8.26 -7.80 -6.04
C ASP A 6 -8.35 -6.67 -5.01
N ALA A 7 -7.55 -6.72 -3.95
CA ALA A 7 -7.42 -5.66 -2.95
C ALA A 7 -5.96 -5.57 -2.53
N LEU A 8 -5.47 -4.37 -2.17
CA LEU A 8 -4.16 -4.25 -1.52
C LEU A 8 -4.20 -5.04 -0.22
N GLY A 9 -3.44 -6.12 -0.20
CA GLY A 9 -3.31 -6.98 0.95
C GLY A 9 -2.07 -6.62 1.75
N VAL A 10 -2.09 -7.01 3.02
CA VAL A 10 -0.90 -7.04 3.85
C VAL A 10 -0.39 -8.48 3.88
N SER A 11 0.90 -8.68 3.61
CA SER A 11 1.51 -10.02 3.70
C SER A 11 1.41 -10.56 5.14
N LYS A 12 1.44 -11.88 5.35
CA LYS A 12 1.42 -12.46 6.71
C LYS A 12 2.55 -11.89 7.59
N LYS A 13 3.74 -11.70 7.01
CA LYS A 13 4.90 -11.14 7.71
C LYS A 13 4.67 -9.69 8.12
N ASP A 14 4.11 -8.87 7.23
CA ASP A 14 3.83 -7.47 7.52
C ASP A 14 2.62 -7.32 8.46
N ALA A 15 1.65 -8.23 8.41
CA ALA A 15 0.53 -8.26 9.33
C ALA A 15 1.03 -8.44 10.77
N ILE A 16 1.96 -9.37 11.00
CA ILE A 16 2.61 -9.55 12.30
C ILE A 16 3.28 -8.23 12.76
N LYS A 17 4.05 -7.57 11.89
CA LYS A 17 4.68 -6.27 12.21
C LYS A 17 3.65 -5.21 12.62
N ILE A 18 2.52 -5.13 11.89
CA ILE A 18 1.45 -4.17 12.20
C ILE A 18 0.80 -4.50 13.55
N VAL A 19 0.47 -5.76 13.81
CA VAL A 19 -0.11 -6.17 15.11
C VAL A 19 0.85 -5.83 16.25
N SER A 20 2.14 -6.16 16.10
CA SER A 20 3.17 -5.82 17.08
C SER A 20 3.26 -4.31 17.31
N LEU A 21 3.24 -3.50 16.24
CA LEU A 21 3.24 -2.04 16.35
C LEU A 21 2.02 -1.53 17.10
N VAL A 22 0.81 -2.02 16.80
CA VAL A 22 -0.43 -1.63 17.48
C VAL A 22 -0.37 -1.95 18.97
N ILE A 23 0.11 -3.14 19.34
CA ILE A 23 0.28 -3.55 20.74
C ILE A 23 1.23 -2.60 21.46
N VAL A 24 2.41 -2.32 20.87
CA VAL A 24 3.41 -1.43 21.46
C VAL A 24 2.86 -0.01 21.60
N THR A 25 2.23 0.53 20.56
CA THR A 25 1.61 1.86 20.61
C THR A 25 0.52 1.94 21.66
N TYR A 26 -0.34 0.92 21.78
CA TYR A 26 -1.37 0.86 22.83
C TYR A 26 -0.73 0.90 24.22
N CYS A 27 0.30 0.08 24.47
CA CYS A 27 0.98 0.04 25.77
C CYS A 27 1.61 1.39 26.11
N LEU A 28 2.33 2.00 25.15
CA LEU A 28 2.98 3.30 25.36
C LEU A 28 1.97 4.43 25.62
N LEU A 29 0.87 4.46 24.87
CA LEU A 29 -0.20 5.42 25.09
C LEU A 29 -0.90 5.19 26.44
N GLY A 30 -1.13 3.94 26.84
CA GLY A 30 -1.72 3.62 28.14
C GLY A 30 -0.86 4.13 29.29
N VAL A 31 0.44 3.83 29.27
CA VAL A 31 1.39 4.33 30.28
C VAL A 31 1.44 5.87 30.28
N LEU A 32 1.45 6.49 29.10
CA LEU A 32 1.46 7.95 28.98
C LEU A 32 0.19 8.58 29.58
N LEU A 33 -0.99 8.03 29.27
CA LEU A 33 -2.26 8.56 29.75
C LEU A 33 -2.37 8.43 31.27
N ASP A 34 -2.06 7.26 31.83
CA ASP A 34 -2.10 7.05 33.29
C ASP A 34 -1.09 7.99 33.98
N TRP A 35 0.10 8.17 33.41
CA TRP A 35 1.09 9.13 33.93
C TRP A 35 0.64 10.60 33.84
N VAL A 36 -0.10 10.99 32.79
CA VAL A 36 -0.57 12.37 32.61
C VAL A 36 -1.77 12.68 33.50
N PHE A 37 -2.74 11.77 33.58
CA PHE A 37 -4.03 12.01 34.22
C PHE A 37 -4.08 11.55 35.67
N ASP A 38 -3.62 10.33 35.94
CA ASP A 38 -3.77 9.71 37.25
C ASP A 38 -2.51 9.84 38.11
N ARG A 39 -1.35 10.12 37.48
CA ARG A 39 -0.02 10.19 38.12
C ARG A 39 0.40 8.89 38.84
N ASP A 40 -0.39 7.84 38.68
CA ASP A 40 -0.18 6.52 39.25
C ASP A 40 -0.10 5.50 38.12
N LEU A 41 0.91 4.64 38.18
CA LEU A 41 1.15 3.64 37.16
C LEU A 41 0.73 2.28 37.69
N VAL A 42 -0.17 1.62 36.97
CA VAL A 42 -0.49 0.23 37.27
C VAL A 42 0.68 -0.68 36.86
N ALA A 43 0.63 -1.92 37.33
CA ALA A 43 1.67 -2.89 37.01
C ALA A 43 1.80 -3.11 35.48
N TRP A 44 3.04 -3.21 35.00
CA TRP A 44 3.36 -3.26 33.57
C TRP A 44 2.62 -4.36 32.79
N TYR A 45 2.34 -5.50 33.43
CA TYR A 45 1.66 -6.64 32.79
C TYR A 45 0.22 -6.30 32.42
N TYR A 46 -0.41 -5.35 33.10
CA TYR A 46 -1.77 -4.93 32.81
C TYR A 46 -1.87 -4.25 31.44
N TYR A 47 -0.92 -3.35 31.13
CA TYR A 47 -0.81 -2.74 29.81
C TYR A 47 -0.54 -3.78 28.73
N LEU A 48 0.34 -4.75 29.01
CA LEU A 48 0.67 -5.80 28.05
C LEU A 48 -0.54 -6.69 27.74
N VAL A 49 -1.25 -7.19 28.76
CA VAL A 49 -2.43 -8.06 28.59
C VAL A 49 -3.53 -7.34 27.80
N LYS A 50 -3.83 -6.08 28.16
CA LYS A 50 -4.79 -5.26 27.42
C LYS A 50 -4.33 -4.98 26.00
N GLY A 51 -3.06 -4.65 25.82
CA GLY A 51 -2.46 -4.39 24.52
C GLY A 51 -2.56 -5.59 23.59
N VAL A 52 -2.24 -6.79 24.07
CA VAL A 52 -2.38 -8.04 23.31
C VAL A 52 -3.84 -8.30 22.95
N PHE A 53 -4.76 -8.23 23.91
CA PHE A 53 -6.18 -8.45 23.68
C PHE A 53 -6.74 -7.46 22.64
N PHE A 54 -6.47 -6.17 22.84
CA PHE A 54 -6.87 -5.10 21.94
C PHE A 54 -6.25 -5.27 20.55
N GLY A 55 -4.95 -5.52 20.46
CA GLY A 55 -4.22 -5.66 19.22
C GLY A 55 -4.73 -6.83 18.37
N VAL A 56 -4.96 -7.99 18.98
CA VAL A 56 -5.50 -9.17 18.27
C VAL A 56 -6.95 -8.92 17.83
N PHE A 57 -7.81 -8.42 18.73
CA PHE A 57 -9.20 -8.15 18.43
C PHE A 57 -9.35 -7.11 17.31
N PHE A 58 -8.68 -5.96 17.43
CA PHE A 58 -8.75 -4.90 16.42
C PHE A 58 -8.17 -5.34 15.08
N SER A 59 -7.08 -6.11 15.08
CA SER A 59 -6.51 -6.62 13.81
C SER A 59 -7.50 -7.53 13.07
N LEU A 60 -8.25 -8.37 13.80
CA LEU A 60 -9.28 -9.23 13.22
C LEU A 60 -10.46 -8.41 12.68
N VAL A 61 -10.99 -7.48 13.48
CA VAL A 61 -12.07 -6.57 13.05
C VAL A 61 -11.66 -5.79 11.80
N PHE A 62 -10.45 -5.20 11.80
CA PHE A 62 -9.95 -4.40 10.69
C PHE A 62 -9.75 -5.24 9.42
N TYR A 63 -9.27 -6.49 9.55
CA TYR A 63 -9.15 -7.41 8.42
C TYR A 63 -10.50 -7.64 7.73
N PHE A 64 -11.55 -7.96 8.49
CA PHE A 64 -12.88 -8.16 7.93
C PHE A 64 -13.48 -6.87 7.37
N PHE A 65 -13.28 -5.74 8.06
CA PHE A 65 -13.78 -4.44 7.64
C PHE A 65 -13.15 -3.99 6.31
N ILE A 66 -11.83 -4.02 6.19
CA ILE A 66 -11.11 -3.69 4.96
C ILE A 66 -11.54 -4.62 3.84
N LYS A 67 -11.56 -5.95 4.08
CA LYS A 67 -11.98 -6.93 3.08
C LYS A 67 -13.38 -6.63 2.55
N LYS A 68 -14.31 -6.20 3.40
CA LYS A 68 -15.67 -5.83 3.01
C LYS A 68 -15.69 -4.53 2.19
N MET A 69 -14.97 -3.49 2.62
CA MET A 69 -14.93 -2.20 1.91
C MET A 69 -14.25 -2.28 0.54
N THR A 70 -13.18 -3.08 0.42
CA THR A 70 -12.42 -3.19 -0.84
C THR A 70 -13.07 -4.13 -1.86
N LYS A 71 -13.99 -5.00 -1.43
CA LYS A 71 -14.66 -5.96 -2.31
C LYS A 71 -15.63 -5.23 -3.26
N GLY A 72 -15.32 -5.25 -4.55
CA GLY A 72 -16.21 -4.76 -5.63
C GLY A 72 -15.80 -3.43 -6.28
N ILE A 73 -15.00 -2.59 -5.61
CA ILE A 73 -14.49 -1.32 -6.18
C ILE A 73 -13.39 -1.57 -7.23
N LEU A 74 -12.62 -2.65 -7.05
CA LEU A 74 -11.40 -2.92 -7.80
C LEU A 74 -11.59 -3.79 -9.05
N LEU A 75 -12.69 -4.54 -9.12
CA LEU A 75 -12.99 -5.41 -10.25
C LEU A 75 -13.42 -4.63 -11.50
N LYS A 76 -13.91 -3.40 -11.36
CA LYS A 76 -14.57 -2.62 -12.42
C LYS A 76 -13.73 -1.45 -12.98
N LEU A 77 -12.49 -1.31 -12.53
CA LEU A 77 -11.64 -0.20 -12.97
C LEU A 77 -10.84 -0.61 -14.20
N ASP A 78 -11.20 -0.08 -15.37
CA ASP A 78 -10.43 -0.29 -16.59
C ASP A 78 -9.30 0.72 -16.71
N LEU A 79 -8.16 0.26 -17.23
CA LEU A 79 -7.03 1.13 -17.53
C LEU A 79 -7.27 1.78 -18.90
N PRO A 80 -7.13 3.11 -19.04
CA PRO A 80 -7.31 3.78 -20.33
C PRO A 80 -6.09 3.52 -21.21
N LEU A 81 -6.17 2.49 -22.05
CA LEU A 81 -5.15 2.14 -23.05
C LEU A 81 -5.31 3.05 -24.29
N GLY A 82 -4.19 3.40 -24.91
CA GLY A 82 -4.16 4.03 -26.24
C GLY A 82 -4.39 3.02 -27.36
N GLU A 83 -4.55 3.51 -28.59
CA GLU A 83 -4.66 2.66 -29.77
C GLU A 83 -3.40 1.81 -29.96
N GLY A 84 -3.57 0.49 -30.15
CA GLY A 84 -2.47 -0.46 -30.32
C GLY A 84 -1.75 -0.87 -29.03
N GLU A 85 -2.04 -0.25 -27.89
CA GLU A 85 -1.45 -0.64 -26.62
C GLU A 85 -2.03 -1.96 -26.11
N VAL A 86 -1.17 -2.87 -25.70
CA VAL A 86 -1.58 -4.16 -25.12
C VAL A 86 -1.19 -4.17 -23.65
N LEU A 87 -2.18 -4.46 -22.80
CA LEU A 87 -1.95 -4.59 -21.37
C LEU A 87 -1.27 -5.92 -21.06
N GLU A 88 0.03 -5.86 -20.83
CA GLU A 88 0.85 -7.03 -20.52
C GLU A 88 0.65 -7.49 -19.08
N ALA A 89 0.60 -6.56 -18.13
CA ALA A 89 0.39 -6.85 -16.72
C ALA A 89 -0.45 -5.79 -16.01
N TYR A 90 -1.20 -6.16 -14.97
CA TYR A 90 -1.95 -5.21 -14.15
C TYR A 90 -2.21 -5.71 -12.73
N GLY A 91 -2.46 -4.78 -11.81
CA GLY A 91 -2.85 -5.09 -10.45
C GLY A 91 -3.32 -3.86 -9.69
N VAL A 92 -3.84 -4.09 -8.49
CA VAL A 92 -4.25 -2.99 -7.61
C VAL A 92 -3.04 -2.22 -7.13
N ALA A 93 -3.14 -0.90 -7.12
CA ALA A 93 -2.10 -0.05 -6.57
C ALA A 93 -2.65 1.22 -5.91
N ASN A 94 -1.89 1.77 -4.98
CA ASN A 94 -2.06 3.16 -4.54
C ASN A 94 -0.89 3.99 -5.06
N LEU A 95 -1.18 5.14 -5.66
CA LEU A 95 -0.19 6.14 -6.01
C LEU A 95 -0.03 7.13 -4.84
N PHE A 96 1.21 7.31 -4.39
CA PHE A 96 1.63 8.38 -3.51
C PHE A 96 2.37 9.42 -4.34
N LEU A 97 1.76 10.60 -4.48
CA LEU A 97 2.35 11.74 -5.17
C LEU A 97 2.10 13.02 -4.37
N LYS A 98 3.15 13.80 -4.11
CA LYS A 98 3.06 15.10 -3.42
C LYS A 98 2.23 15.04 -2.11
N GLY A 99 2.42 13.99 -1.32
CA GLY A 99 1.75 13.81 -0.02
C GLY A 99 0.31 13.27 -0.08
N GLN A 100 -0.25 13.03 -1.27
CA GLN A 100 -1.58 12.45 -1.43
C GLN A 100 -1.51 10.97 -1.78
N ALA A 101 -2.33 10.15 -1.13
CA ALA A 101 -2.51 8.74 -1.43
C ALA A 101 -3.78 8.55 -2.27
N ILE A 102 -3.63 8.00 -3.48
CA ILE A 102 -4.70 7.85 -4.46
C ILE A 102 -4.83 6.37 -4.80
N GLY A 103 -5.96 5.76 -4.48
CA GLY A 103 -6.23 4.36 -4.83
C GLY A 103 -6.62 4.17 -6.29
N GLY A 104 -6.15 3.09 -6.91
CA GLY A 104 -6.39 2.80 -8.32
C GLY A 104 -5.88 1.43 -8.80
N LYS A 105 -5.64 1.36 -10.09
CA LYS A 105 -5.03 0.21 -10.78
C LYS A 105 -3.76 0.67 -11.47
N LEU A 106 -2.72 -0.15 -11.37
CA LEU A 106 -1.46 0.00 -12.10
C LEU A 106 -1.40 -1.06 -13.19
N GLY A 107 -0.81 -0.73 -14.33
CA GLY A 107 -0.58 -1.65 -15.43
C GLY A 107 0.73 -1.36 -16.16
N ILE A 108 1.22 -2.39 -16.84
CA ILE A 108 2.38 -2.38 -17.70
C ILE A 108 1.88 -2.66 -19.12
N THR A 109 2.25 -1.80 -20.06
CA THR A 109 2.10 -2.02 -21.50
C THR A 109 3.48 -2.27 -22.12
N GLN A 110 3.55 -2.26 -23.44
CA GLN A 110 4.83 -2.32 -24.17
C GLN A 110 5.76 -1.19 -23.73
N ASP A 111 5.23 0.04 -23.73
CA ASP A 111 6.05 1.26 -23.61
C ASP A 111 5.80 2.06 -22.32
N TYR A 112 4.73 1.75 -21.57
CA TYR A 112 4.30 2.57 -20.44
C TYR A 112 4.06 1.77 -19.15
N LEU A 113 4.36 2.43 -18.04
CA LEU A 113 3.78 2.17 -16.72
C LEU A 113 2.58 3.10 -16.52
N LEU A 114 1.37 2.51 -16.49
CA LEU A 114 0.09 3.22 -16.51
C LEU A 114 -0.64 3.07 -15.17
N PHE A 115 -0.97 4.18 -14.52
CA PHE A 115 -1.82 4.21 -13.34
C PHE A 115 -3.13 4.95 -13.64
N HIS A 116 -4.25 4.41 -13.16
CA HIS A 116 -5.55 5.07 -13.22
C HIS A 116 -6.23 5.01 -11.85
N SER A 117 -6.71 6.15 -11.35
CA SER A 117 -7.39 6.24 -10.06
C SER A 117 -8.87 5.84 -10.12
N HIS A 118 -9.44 5.39 -9.01
CA HIS A 118 -10.88 5.13 -8.91
C HIS A 118 -11.72 6.41 -8.98
N LYS A 119 -12.97 6.28 -9.46
CA LYS A 119 -13.97 7.37 -9.51
C LYS A 119 -14.30 7.99 -8.14
N PHE A 120 -14.02 7.29 -7.04
CA PHE A 120 -14.23 7.79 -5.67
C PHE A 120 -13.17 8.79 -5.21
N ASN A 121 -12.07 8.97 -5.96
CA ASN A 121 -11.17 10.08 -5.71
C ASN A 121 -11.76 11.36 -6.33
N PHE A 122 -11.83 12.43 -5.54
CA PHE A 122 -12.31 13.76 -5.98
C PHE A 122 -11.54 14.31 -7.18
N THR A 123 -10.34 13.80 -7.46
CA THR A 123 -9.57 14.08 -8.67
C THR A 123 -9.30 12.77 -9.42
N LYS A 124 -10.01 12.54 -10.52
CA LYS A 124 -9.65 11.47 -11.47
C LYS A 124 -8.25 11.75 -11.97
N LYS A 125 -7.35 10.77 -11.86
CA LYS A 125 -5.96 10.92 -12.22
C LYS A 125 -5.50 9.70 -12.98
N THR A 126 -5.09 9.94 -14.22
CA THR A 126 -4.32 8.98 -15.01
C THR A 126 -2.88 9.44 -15.01
N VAL A 127 -1.95 8.56 -14.69
CA VAL A 127 -0.52 8.81 -14.82
C VAL A 127 0.02 7.82 -15.83
N ARG A 128 0.65 8.34 -16.88
CA ARG A 128 1.31 7.56 -17.92
C ARG A 128 2.79 7.87 -17.82
N ILE A 129 3.62 6.86 -17.60
CA ILE A 129 5.07 7.02 -17.49
C ILE A 129 5.68 6.18 -18.60
N ALA A 130 6.29 6.80 -19.60
CA ALA A 130 7.01 6.06 -20.63
C ALA A 130 8.24 5.42 -20.00
N PHE A 131 8.56 4.18 -20.32
CA PHE A 131 9.76 3.52 -19.80
C PHE A 131 11.04 4.24 -20.22
N ALA A 132 11.04 4.92 -21.37
CA ALA A 132 12.13 5.76 -21.83
C ALA A 132 12.42 6.97 -20.90
N ASP A 133 11.42 7.48 -20.18
CA ASP A 133 11.57 8.62 -19.27
C ASP A 133 11.99 8.20 -17.85
N VAL A 134 12.00 6.89 -17.58
CA VAL A 134 12.31 6.33 -16.27
C VAL A 134 13.82 6.31 -16.05
N GLN A 135 14.29 7.10 -15.08
CA GLN A 135 15.70 7.05 -14.67
C GLN A 135 16.00 5.79 -13.85
N THR A 136 15.15 5.49 -12.87
CA THR A 136 15.28 4.29 -12.04
C THR A 136 13.92 3.83 -11.51
N ILE A 137 13.78 2.52 -11.32
CA ILE A 137 12.72 1.92 -10.51
C ILE A 137 13.36 1.06 -9.43
N GLN A 138 12.98 1.29 -8.18
CA GLN A 138 13.54 0.58 -7.04
C GLN A 138 12.45 0.12 -6.08
N PRO A 139 12.62 -1.03 -5.42
CA PRO A 139 11.75 -1.42 -4.33
C PRO A 139 11.90 -0.43 -3.17
N CYS A 140 10.79 -0.05 -2.53
CA CYS A 140 10.80 0.76 -1.33
C CYS A 140 9.80 0.21 -0.29
N ARG A 141 9.80 0.82 0.90
CA ARG A 141 8.88 0.48 1.98
C ARG A 141 7.82 1.55 2.17
N THR A 142 6.60 1.13 2.43
CA THR A 142 5.53 2.04 2.88
C THR A 142 5.73 2.33 4.37
N LEU A 143 5.75 3.62 4.73
CA LEU A 143 6.02 4.11 6.08
C LEU A 143 7.32 3.55 6.71
N GLY A 144 8.28 3.11 5.89
CA GLY A 144 9.54 2.51 6.37
C GLY A 144 9.45 1.06 6.84
N VAL A 145 8.26 0.44 6.87
CA VAL A 145 8.03 -0.86 7.53
C VAL A 145 7.56 -1.96 6.57
N ILE A 146 6.65 -1.63 5.65
CA ILE A 146 5.97 -2.63 4.82
C ILE A 146 6.64 -2.72 3.44
N ASP A 147 7.08 -3.91 3.04
CA ASP A 147 7.86 -4.17 1.84
C ASP A 147 7.00 -4.27 0.55
N ASN A 148 6.15 -3.27 0.33
CA ASN A 148 5.15 -3.27 -0.74
C ASN A 148 5.21 -2.03 -1.67
N GLY A 149 6.30 -1.26 -1.61
CA GLY A 149 6.46 -0.05 -2.41
C GLY A 149 7.32 -0.22 -3.67
N LEU A 150 6.97 0.49 -4.73
CA LEU A 150 7.79 0.75 -5.91
C LEU A 150 8.05 2.25 -5.99
N LYS A 151 9.32 2.65 -6.01
CA LYS A 151 9.72 4.03 -6.24
C LYS A 151 10.15 4.18 -7.68
N VAL A 152 9.49 5.08 -8.42
CA VAL A 152 9.79 5.41 -9.80
C VAL A 152 10.34 6.83 -9.82
N LYS A 153 11.59 6.98 -10.27
CA LYS A 153 12.25 8.27 -10.40
C LYS A 153 12.28 8.70 -11.87
N LEU A 154 11.78 9.89 -12.12
CA LEU A 154 11.83 10.62 -13.38
C LEU A 154 12.80 11.80 -13.25
N ALA A 155 13.04 12.54 -14.32
CA ALA A 155 13.96 13.67 -14.33
C ALA A 155 13.58 14.78 -13.34
N ASP A 156 12.28 15.07 -13.23
CA ASP A 156 11.72 16.21 -12.49
C ASP A 156 10.89 15.80 -11.28
N GLN A 157 10.53 14.51 -11.16
CA GLN A 157 9.63 14.04 -10.11
C GLN A 157 9.89 12.60 -9.66
N GLU A 158 9.41 12.27 -8.46
CA GLU A 158 9.39 10.92 -7.90
C GLU A 158 7.94 10.51 -7.63
N CYS A 159 7.57 9.31 -8.07
CA CYS A 159 6.29 8.68 -7.78
C CYS A 159 6.52 7.44 -6.94
N ARG A 160 5.64 7.16 -5.98
CA ARG A 160 5.65 5.89 -5.24
C ARG A 160 4.35 5.15 -5.44
N PHE A 161 4.44 3.87 -5.79
CA PHE A 161 3.30 2.99 -5.88
C PHE A 161 3.35 1.98 -4.74
N VAL A 162 2.21 1.72 -4.12
CA VAL A 162 2.03 0.60 -3.19
C VAL A 162 1.29 -0.49 -3.92
N VAL A 163 1.87 -1.69 -3.99
CA VAL A 163 1.39 -2.81 -4.81
C VAL A 163 1.38 -4.12 -4.02
N ASN A 164 0.57 -5.07 -4.46
CA ASN A 164 0.72 -6.48 -4.08
C ASN A 164 1.88 -7.11 -4.85
N ASP A 165 2.48 -8.17 -4.29
CA ASP A 165 3.52 -8.99 -4.95
C ASP A 165 4.65 -8.16 -5.59
N ARG A 166 5.21 -7.20 -4.84
CA ARG A 166 6.27 -6.27 -5.30
C ARG A 166 7.39 -6.95 -6.10
N ALA A 167 7.82 -8.16 -5.69
CA ALA A 167 8.87 -8.90 -6.39
C ALA A 167 8.52 -9.19 -7.86
N LYS A 168 7.27 -9.58 -8.13
CA LYS A 168 6.78 -9.89 -9.47
C LYS A 168 6.66 -8.64 -10.34
N TRP A 169 6.28 -7.51 -9.73
CA TRP A 169 6.35 -6.21 -10.41
C TRP A 169 7.78 -5.86 -10.81
N MET A 170 8.74 -5.99 -9.88
CA MET A 170 10.15 -5.67 -10.15
C MET A 170 10.73 -6.54 -11.26
N GLU A 171 10.42 -7.83 -11.29
CA GLU A 171 10.85 -8.75 -12.35
C GLU A 171 10.43 -8.27 -13.74
N LEU A 172 9.14 -7.94 -13.91
CA LEU A 172 8.60 -7.46 -15.18
C LEU A 172 9.16 -6.08 -15.54
N LEU A 173 9.26 -5.16 -14.57
CA LEU A 173 9.77 -3.81 -14.79
C LEU A 173 11.26 -3.82 -15.16
N GLN A 174 12.06 -4.75 -14.63
CA GLN A 174 13.46 -4.89 -15.02
C GLN A 174 13.61 -5.33 -16.48
N VAL A 175 12.69 -6.12 -17.03
CA VAL A 175 12.69 -6.48 -18.46
C VAL A 175 12.38 -5.26 -19.32
N LYS A 176 11.50 -4.36 -18.84
CA LYS A 176 11.10 -3.14 -19.55
C LYS A 176 12.13 -2.01 -19.56
N LEU A 177 13.07 -2.03 -18.61
CA LEU A 177 14.11 -1.00 -18.47
C LEU A 177 15.47 -1.44 -19.01
N LYS A 178 15.55 -2.59 -19.67
CA LYS A 178 16.73 -3.07 -20.40
C LYS A 178 16.65 -2.61 -21.84
#